data_AF-A0A3S0FE04-F1
#
_entry.id   AF-A0A3S0FE04-F1
#
_cell.length_a   1.000
_cell.length_b   1.000
_cell.length_c   1.000
_cell.angle_alpha   90.00
_cell.angle_beta   90.00
_cell.angle_gamma   90.00
#
_symmetry.space_group_name_H-M   'P 1'
#
loop_
_entity.id
_entity.type
_entity.pdbx_description
1 polymer ?
#
loop_
_entity_poly.entity_id
_entity_poly.type
_entity_poly.pdbx_seq_one_letter_code
_entity_poly.pdbx_strand_id
1 'polypeptide(L)'
;MFELCLFDLDDTLVKTSDLDEVRRAGKNDNSAEYLARLTAALGKVSPRLIYSESLLDEIRAANPGMRLGVFTRSPRSYASLVLRQAYPNTQWDVLVAYEDVEWTKPRGHGVHAAMKQLKIGDPARVLLVGDNDADVCAAYHAGSPIVVDKSAWPGSNTRDHWAALGHVPDAFITRPRDLLDVLASPERHLPELERLLAGAPAGPTVRFDEIGHFKPWEFEEPRGPVRIAVGGRSFSNHASVSRRRAGHALSASIEDNKESSQFPEEWVDAVLAFFQKRYPMLLWAGKLVVTVIPHRPGREPRLENFLGQLAEAVSRSRRFARSVTVEPKLLAFKDGVRSQHGDKLGQTERFRNVRDHLHVSRPDLIDNKAHYLVIDDVTTTGASLIYADEYLRAAGARNVACLSIAKNVGELFWSEK
;
A
#
# COMPACT_ATOMS: atom_id res chain seq x y z
N MET A 1 -10.01 18.61 0.07
CA MET A 1 -9.33 19.25 -1.09
C MET A 1 -7.90 19.58 -0.70
N PHE A 2 -6.94 19.24 -1.56
CA PHE A 2 -5.51 19.47 -1.34
C PHE A 2 -5.14 20.96 -1.47
N GLU A 3 -4.22 21.43 -0.64
CA GLU A 3 -3.62 22.78 -0.73
C GLU A 3 -2.27 22.78 -1.45
N LEU A 4 -1.62 21.62 -1.52
CA LEU A 4 -0.30 21.45 -2.11
C LEU A 4 -0.16 20.07 -2.74
N CYS A 5 0.31 20.05 -3.99
CA CYS A 5 0.80 18.86 -4.66
C CYS A 5 2.34 18.97 -4.73
N LEU A 6 3.04 18.13 -3.97
CA LEU A 6 4.50 18.00 -4.01
C LEU A 6 4.88 16.87 -4.95
N PHE A 7 5.74 17.15 -5.92
CA PHE A 7 6.29 16.15 -6.81
C PHE A 7 7.71 15.78 -6.37
N ASP A 8 8.08 14.50 -6.45
CA ASP A 8 9.48 14.15 -6.64
C ASP A 8 9.96 14.63 -8.01
N LEU A 9 11.28 14.83 -8.15
CA LEU A 9 11.86 15.34 -9.37
C LEU A 9 12.27 14.20 -10.31
N ASP A 10 13.12 13.31 -9.81
CA ASP A 10 13.89 12.38 -10.62
C ASP A 10 13.04 11.14 -10.90
N ASP A 11 12.87 10.80 -12.17
CA ASP A 11 12.00 9.72 -12.65
C ASP A 11 10.53 9.83 -12.22
N THR A 12 10.11 11.01 -11.74
CA THR A 12 8.71 11.40 -11.50
C THR A 12 8.30 12.56 -12.42
N LEU A 13 8.95 13.71 -12.34
CA LEU A 13 8.72 14.84 -13.26
C LEU A 13 9.54 14.67 -14.54
N VAL A 14 10.81 14.28 -14.39
CA VAL A 14 11.79 14.23 -15.48
C VAL A 14 12.55 12.90 -15.41
N LYS A 15 12.72 12.23 -16.55
CA LYS A 15 13.58 11.04 -16.68
C LYS A 15 15.04 11.44 -16.51
N THR A 16 15.65 10.96 -15.44
CA THR A 16 17.00 11.35 -15.03
C THR A 16 17.82 10.19 -14.46
N SER A 17 17.38 8.94 -14.63
CA SER A 17 18.17 7.76 -14.22
C SER A 17 19.59 7.76 -14.81
N ASP A 18 19.78 8.29 -16.02
CA ASP A 18 21.08 8.43 -16.70
C ASP A 18 21.99 9.51 -16.09
N LEU A 19 21.46 10.34 -15.19
CA LEU A 19 22.17 11.46 -14.57
C LEU A 19 22.66 11.17 -13.16
N ASP A 20 22.53 9.94 -12.65
CA ASP A 20 22.81 9.62 -11.24
C ASP A 20 24.22 10.04 -10.80
N GLU A 21 25.24 9.79 -11.61
CA GLU A 21 26.62 10.17 -11.31
C GLU A 21 26.81 11.69 -11.18
N VAL A 22 26.34 12.46 -12.16
CA VAL A 22 26.46 13.93 -12.15
C VAL A 22 25.57 14.55 -11.06
N ARG A 23 24.42 13.95 -10.77
CA ARG A 23 23.53 14.36 -9.69
C ARG A 23 24.21 14.23 -8.33
N ARG A 24 24.82 13.07 -8.03
CA ARG A 24 25.54 12.85 -6.77
C ARG A 24 26.75 13.75 -6.61
N ALA A 25 27.47 14.03 -7.69
CA ALA A 25 28.61 14.95 -7.68
C ALA A 25 28.23 16.40 -7.35
N GLY A 26 26.96 16.79 -7.50
CA GLY A 26 26.46 18.14 -7.24
C GLY A 26 26.22 18.48 -5.77
N LYS A 27 26.44 17.55 -4.85
CA LYS A 27 26.17 17.76 -3.43
C LYS A 27 27.01 18.92 -2.91
N ASN A 28 26.34 19.97 -2.42
CA ASN A 28 26.98 21.22 -1.99
C ASN A 28 27.86 21.91 -3.05
N ASP A 29 27.68 21.59 -4.33
CA ASP A 29 28.43 22.19 -5.45
C ASP A 29 27.48 23.01 -6.34
N ASN A 30 27.78 24.30 -6.47
CA ASN A 30 27.07 25.23 -7.36
C ASN A 30 28.00 25.91 -8.37
N SER A 31 29.20 25.34 -8.58
CA SER A 31 30.21 25.90 -9.47
C SER A 31 29.72 25.96 -10.92
N ALA A 32 30.21 26.95 -11.66
CA ALA A 32 29.89 27.09 -13.08
C ALA A 32 30.32 25.85 -13.89
N GLU A 33 31.43 25.22 -13.52
CA GLU A 33 31.92 23.98 -14.13
C GLU A 33 30.93 22.82 -13.92
N TYR A 34 30.46 22.62 -12.68
CA TYR A 34 29.45 21.63 -12.37
C TYR A 34 28.17 21.84 -13.19
N LEU A 35 27.65 23.07 -13.19
CA LEU A 35 26.41 23.42 -13.90
C LEU A 35 26.56 23.26 -15.42
N ALA A 36 27.73 23.55 -15.98
CA ALA A 36 28.02 23.32 -17.40
C ALA A 36 28.02 21.82 -17.73
N ARG A 37 28.66 20.99 -16.90
CA ARG A 37 28.67 19.53 -17.05
C ARG A 37 27.26 18.94 -16.93
N LEU A 38 26.47 19.41 -15.97
CA LEU A 38 25.08 18.98 -15.79
C LEU A 38 24.21 19.39 -16.99
N THR A 39 24.35 20.63 -17.47
CA THR A 39 23.65 21.09 -18.69
C THR A 39 23.99 20.21 -19.90
N ALA A 40 25.28 19.91 -20.09
CA ALA A 40 25.73 19.04 -21.18
C ALA A 40 25.15 17.62 -21.04
N ALA A 41 25.08 17.07 -19.83
CA ALA A 41 24.49 15.76 -19.57
C ALA A 41 22.97 15.74 -19.83
N LEU A 42 22.24 16.77 -19.37
CA LEU A 42 20.81 16.94 -19.63
C LEU A 42 20.51 16.96 -21.14
N GLY A 43 21.35 17.60 -21.95
CA GLY A 43 21.17 17.66 -23.40
C GLY A 43 21.35 16.34 -24.17
N LYS A 44 21.88 15.27 -23.54
CA LYS A 44 22.20 14.01 -24.25
C LYS A 44 21.01 13.13 -24.60
N VAL A 45 19.95 13.17 -23.79
CA VAL A 45 18.76 12.31 -23.95
C VAL A 45 17.52 13.19 -24.05
N SER A 46 16.66 12.89 -25.01
CA SER A 46 15.37 13.57 -25.22
C SER A 46 14.36 12.60 -25.84
N PRO A 47 13.06 12.66 -25.47
CA PRO A 47 12.45 13.55 -24.48
C PRO A 47 12.69 13.07 -23.03
N ARG A 48 12.83 14.03 -22.10
CA ARG A 48 12.96 13.74 -20.66
C ARG A 48 11.67 13.94 -19.86
N LEU A 49 10.76 14.78 -20.33
CA LEU A 49 9.56 15.13 -19.58
C LEU A 49 8.63 13.93 -19.39
N ILE A 50 8.23 13.69 -18.15
CA ILE A 50 7.13 12.80 -17.78
C ILE A 50 5.87 13.66 -17.67
N TYR A 51 5.92 14.73 -16.89
CA TYR A 51 4.90 15.78 -16.88
C TYR A 51 5.28 16.89 -17.83
N SER A 52 4.37 17.29 -18.72
CA SER A 52 4.55 18.47 -19.59
C SER A 52 4.07 19.74 -18.88
N GLU A 53 4.59 20.91 -19.28
CA GLU A 53 4.10 22.21 -18.77
C GLU A 53 2.58 22.35 -18.97
N SER A 54 2.06 21.98 -20.14
CA SER A 54 0.62 22.03 -20.42
C SER A 54 -0.23 21.18 -19.48
N LEU A 55 0.30 20.04 -19.02
CA LEU A 55 -0.40 19.20 -18.05
C LEU A 55 -0.33 19.80 -16.64
N LEU A 56 0.79 20.41 -16.26
CA LEU A 56 0.90 21.11 -14.98
C LEU A 56 -0.06 22.32 -14.93
N ASP A 57 -0.22 23.04 -16.04
CA ASP A 57 -1.20 24.11 -16.19
C ASP A 57 -2.64 23.59 -16.09
N GLU A 58 -2.95 22.45 -16.71
CA GLU A 58 -4.24 21.78 -16.57
C GLU A 58 -4.53 21.39 -15.12
N ILE A 59 -3.53 20.85 -14.40
CA ILE A 59 -3.64 20.51 -12.97
C ILE A 59 -3.93 21.76 -12.14
N ARG A 60 -3.24 22.88 -12.37
CA ARG A 60 -3.49 24.15 -11.68
C ARG A 60 -4.89 24.68 -11.98
N ALA A 61 -5.30 24.67 -13.25
CA ALA A 61 -6.59 25.17 -13.69
C ALA A 61 -7.76 24.35 -13.08
N ALA A 62 -7.60 23.02 -12.99
CA ALA A 62 -8.59 22.13 -12.38
C ALA A 62 -8.65 22.24 -10.85
N ASN A 63 -7.61 22.78 -10.20
CA ASN A 63 -7.51 22.88 -8.74
C ASN A 63 -7.14 24.31 -8.29
N PRO A 64 -8.05 25.31 -8.45
CA PRO A 64 -7.76 26.69 -8.08
C PRO A 64 -7.34 26.83 -6.62
N GLY A 65 -6.21 27.49 -6.39
CA GLY A 65 -5.65 27.70 -5.05
C GLY A 65 -4.75 26.56 -4.54
N MET A 66 -4.68 25.42 -5.23
CA MET A 66 -3.66 24.40 -4.96
C MET A 66 -2.31 24.88 -5.47
N ARG A 67 -1.29 24.74 -4.63
CA ARG A 67 0.11 25.04 -4.97
C ARG A 67 0.80 23.81 -5.53
N LEU A 68 1.76 24.02 -6.45
CA LEU A 68 2.64 22.95 -6.92
C LEU A 68 4.05 23.19 -6.42
N GLY A 69 4.66 22.16 -5.86
CA GLY A 69 6.03 22.21 -5.39
C GLY A 69 6.81 20.96 -5.72
N VAL A 70 8.11 21.02 -5.47
CA VAL A 70 9.02 19.89 -5.67
C VAL A 70 9.67 19.56 -4.33
N PHE A 71 9.70 18.27 -3.98
CA PHE A 71 10.47 17.75 -2.87
C PHE A 71 11.35 16.62 -3.38
N THR A 72 12.67 16.79 -3.36
CA THR A 72 13.64 15.83 -3.92
C THR A 72 14.78 15.53 -2.94
N ARG A 73 15.41 14.35 -3.10
CA ARG A 73 16.68 13.99 -2.45
C ARG A 73 17.91 14.53 -3.18
N SER A 74 17.71 15.24 -4.28
CA SER A 74 18.80 15.76 -5.10
C SER A 74 19.34 17.07 -4.56
N PRO A 75 20.61 17.42 -4.86
CA PRO A 75 21.19 18.69 -4.48
C PRO A 75 20.39 19.88 -5.03
N ARG A 76 20.35 20.99 -4.29
CA ARG A 76 19.61 22.20 -4.68
C ARG A 76 20.04 22.74 -6.03
N SER A 77 21.34 22.81 -6.30
CA SER A 77 21.91 23.32 -7.55
C SER A 77 21.45 22.47 -8.75
N TYR A 78 21.49 21.15 -8.60
CA TYR A 78 20.96 20.19 -9.56
C TYR A 78 19.47 20.41 -9.81
N ALA A 79 18.66 20.36 -8.75
CA ALA A 79 17.20 20.43 -8.87
C ALA A 79 16.76 21.75 -9.51
N SER A 80 17.37 22.86 -9.10
CA SER A 80 17.08 24.19 -9.65
C SER A 80 17.40 24.28 -11.15
N LEU A 81 18.55 23.71 -11.58
CA LEU A 81 18.93 23.72 -12.99
C LEU A 81 18.01 22.85 -13.84
N VAL A 82 17.73 21.63 -13.38
CA VAL A 82 16.83 20.69 -14.07
C VAL A 82 15.45 21.31 -14.24
N LEU A 83 14.86 21.85 -13.17
CA LEU A 83 13.54 22.48 -13.22
C LEU A 83 13.53 23.68 -14.18
N ARG A 84 14.55 24.55 -14.13
CA ARG A 84 14.63 25.71 -15.02
C ARG A 84 14.72 25.32 -16.51
N GLN A 85 15.41 24.23 -16.83
CA GLN A 85 15.56 23.77 -18.22
C GLN A 85 14.35 22.97 -18.71
N ALA A 86 13.80 22.11 -17.85
CA ALA A 86 12.66 21.26 -18.18
C ALA A 86 11.32 22.03 -18.17
N TYR A 87 11.22 23.07 -17.33
CA TYR A 87 9.99 23.80 -17.04
C TYR A 87 10.21 25.33 -17.00
N PRO A 88 10.68 25.95 -18.09
CA PRO A 88 11.04 27.37 -18.10
C PRO A 88 9.85 28.31 -17.85
N ASN A 89 8.62 27.87 -18.10
CA ASN A 89 7.40 28.68 -17.95
C ASN A 89 6.57 28.26 -16.73
N THR A 90 6.94 27.17 -16.06
CA THR A 90 6.22 26.70 -14.87
C THR A 90 6.75 27.41 -13.62
N GLN A 91 5.88 28.13 -12.93
CA GLN A 91 6.18 28.63 -11.59
C GLN A 91 6.06 27.49 -10.57
N TRP A 92 7.06 27.29 -9.73
CA TRP A 92 7.00 26.37 -8.58
C TRP A 92 6.83 27.18 -7.30
N ASP A 93 5.83 26.84 -6.50
CA ASP A 93 5.51 27.55 -5.26
C ASP A 93 6.51 27.24 -4.14
N VAL A 94 7.15 26.07 -4.20
CA VAL A 94 8.20 25.65 -3.29
C VAL A 94 9.11 24.61 -3.94
N LEU A 95 10.41 24.69 -3.64
CA LEU A 95 11.39 23.64 -3.91
C LEU A 95 12.04 23.28 -2.57
N VAL A 96 11.95 22.01 -2.19
CA VAL A 96 12.66 21.43 -1.07
C VAL A 96 13.66 20.42 -1.61
N ALA A 97 14.94 20.73 -1.49
CA ALA A 97 16.04 19.87 -1.90
C ALA A 97 16.68 19.18 -0.68
N TYR A 98 17.65 18.32 -0.94
CA TYR A 98 18.39 17.59 0.10
C TYR A 98 18.92 18.50 1.21
N GLU A 99 19.50 19.66 0.86
CA GLU A 99 20.18 20.55 1.80
C GLU A 99 19.25 21.39 2.69
N ASP A 100 17.95 21.45 2.39
CA ASP A 100 17.01 22.31 3.15
C ASP A 100 16.57 21.73 4.48
N VAL A 101 16.78 20.43 4.66
CA VAL A 101 16.27 19.67 5.79
C VAL A 101 17.38 18.83 6.38
N GLU A 102 17.34 18.67 7.70
CA GLU A 102 18.29 17.81 8.40
C GLU A 102 18.19 16.36 7.90
N TRP A 103 16.96 15.85 7.74
CA TRP A 103 16.69 14.50 7.27
C TRP A 103 15.74 14.48 6.08
N THR A 104 16.28 14.24 4.89
CA THR A 104 15.48 14.07 3.66
C THR A 104 14.73 12.72 3.63
N LYS A 105 14.10 12.39 2.49
CA LYS A 105 13.42 11.09 2.26
C LYS A 105 14.37 9.93 2.63
N PRO A 106 13.91 8.89 3.33
CA PRO A 106 12.50 8.50 3.56
C PRO A 106 11.79 9.24 4.70
N ARG A 107 12.39 10.28 5.30
CA ARG A 107 11.72 11.07 6.34
C ARG A 107 10.88 12.21 5.74
N GLY A 108 9.73 12.49 6.34
CA GLY A 108 8.80 13.55 5.92
C GLY A 108 9.21 14.98 6.26
N HIS A 109 10.48 15.26 6.61
CA HIS A 109 10.87 16.62 7.01
C HIS A 109 10.76 17.61 5.85
N GLY A 110 10.99 17.16 4.61
CA GLY A 110 10.80 18.03 3.44
C GLY A 110 9.34 18.40 3.20
N VAL A 111 8.40 17.50 3.47
CA VAL A 111 6.96 17.82 3.44
C VAL A 111 6.65 18.89 4.49
N HIS A 112 7.15 18.74 5.73
CA HIS A 112 6.93 19.74 6.77
C HIS A 112 7.60 21.09 6.47
N ALA A 113 8.78 21.09 5.85
CA ALA A 113 9.45 22.31 5.42
C ALA A 113 8.63 23.06 4.37
N ALA A 114 8.10 22.35 3.37
CA ALA A 114 7.18 22.90 2.38
C ALA A 114 5.90 23.45 3.03
N MET A 115 5.27 22.69 3.92
CA MET A 115 4.09 23.12 4.67
C MET A 115 4.37 24.40 5.47
N LYS A 116 5.50 24.48 6.17
CA LYS A 116 5.89 25.66 6.96
C LYS A 116 6.07 26.90 6.07
N GLN A 117 6.78 26.76 4.95
CA GLN A 117 6.98 27.85 3.99
C GLN A 117 5.65 28.34 3.40
N LEU A 118 4.74 27.42 3.16
CA LEU A 118 3.44 27.68 2.55
C LEU A 118 2.31 27.91 3.56
N LYS A 119 2.60 27.87 4.87
CA LYS A 119 1.62 28.05 5.96
C LYS A 119 0.44 27.05 5.90
N ILE A 120 0.73 25.80 5.56
CA ILE A 120 -0.25 24.70 5.53
C ILE A 120 -0.26 24.02 6.89
N GLY A 121 -1.42 23.97 7.55
CA GLY A 121 -1.55 23.44 8.91
C GLY A 121 -1.82 21.93 9.00
N ASP A 122 -2.36 21.34 7.94
CA ASP A 122 -2.81 19.94 7.92
C ASP A 122 -2.05 19.12 6.86
N PRO A 123 -1.26 18.11 7.26
CA PRO A 123 -0.52 17.27 6.31
C PRO A 123 -1.42 16.43 5.41
N ALA A 124 -2.68 16.15 5.81
CA ALA A 124 -3.63 15.44 4.96
C ALA A 124 -4.06 16.28 3.74
N ARG A 125 -3.80 17.59 3.76
CA ARG A 125 -4.02 18.51 2.62
C ARG A 125 -2.80 18.65 1.71
N VAL A 126 -1.74 17.88 1.94
CA VAL A 126 -0.57 17.80 1.06
C VAL A 126 -0.57 16.44 0.37
N LEU A 127 -0.60 16.42 -0.96
CA LEU A 127 -0.42 15.19 -1.73
C LEU A 127 1.04 15.10 -2.18
N LEU A 128 1.71 13.98 -1.91
CA LEU A 128 3.01 13.68 -2.51
C LEU A 128 2.78 12.82 -3.77
N VAL A 129 3.48 13.14 -4.86
CA VAL A 129 3.55 12.35 -6.09
C VAL A 129 5.01 11.94 -6.25
N GLY A 130 5.28 10.64 -6.28
CA GLY A 130 6.63 10.11 -6.42
C GLY A 130 6.59 8.71 -7.02
N ASP A 131 7.74 8.12 -7.29
CA ASP A 131 7.84 6.85 -8.02
C ASP A 131 8.34 5.70 -7.14
N ASN A 132 8.92 5.97 -5.96
CA ASN A 132 9.66 4.97 -5.21
C ASN A 132 9.28 4.88 -3.72
N ASP A 133 9.90 3.92 -3.03
CA ASP A 133 9.64 3.60 -1.63
C ASP A 133 9.95 4.77 -0.67
N ALA A 134 10.99 5.53 -0.95
CA ALA A 134 11.38 6.66 -0.11
C ALA A 134 10.33 7.77 -0.15
N ASP A 135 9.62 7.94 -1.26
CA ASP A 135 8.50 8.87 -1.38
C ASP A 135 7.33 8.40 -0.51
N VAL A 136 6.94 7.13 -0.63
CA VAL A 136 5.86 6.55 0.17
C VAL A 136 6.14 6.69 1.67
N CYS A 137 7.35 6.35 2.09
CA CYS A 137 7.77 6.51 3.46
C CYS A 137 7.77 7.97 3.91
N ALA A 138 8.24 8.90 3.08
CA ALA A 138 8.27 10.32 3.43
C ALA A 138 6.86 10.91 3.59
N ALA A 139 5.92 10.56 2.70
CA ALA A 139 4.53 10.98 2.80
C ALA A 139 3.87 10.44 4.07
N TYR A 140 3.96 9.13 4.32
CA TYR A 140 3.38 8.52 5.51
C TYR A 140 4.00 9.05 6.80
N HIS A 141 5.31 9.29 6.82
CA HIS A 141 5.96 9.90 7.98
C HIS A 141 5.45 11.33 8.23
N ALA A 142 5.16 12.09 7.17
CA ALA A 142 4.58 13.43 7.30
C ALA A 142 3.09 13.41 7.71
N GLY A 143 2.38 12.31 7.49
CA GLY A 143 0.92 12.22 7.62
C GLY A 143 0.17 12.58 6.35
N SER A 144 0.86 12.63 5.22
CA SER A 144 0.32 13.00 3.91
C SER A 144 -0.07 11.78 3.07
N PRO A 145 -1.13 11.85 2.26
CA PRO A 145 -1.39 10.85 1.23
C PRO A 145 -0.35 10.89 0.10
N ILE A 146 -0.24 9.79 -0.64
CA ILE A 146 0.69 9.65 -1.76
C ILE A 146 0.09 8.95 -2.98
N VAL A 147 0.41 9.50 -4.16
CA VAL A 147 0.30 8.84 -5.45
C VAL A 147 1.65 8.26 -5.84
N VAL A 148 1.69 6.96 -6.11
CA VAL A 148 2.85 6.35 -6.77
C VAL A 148 2.65 6.41 -8.29
N ASP A 149 3.51 7.18 -8.95
CA ASP A 149 3.57 7.32 -10.40
C ASP A 149 4.49 6.25 -11.01
N LYS A 150 3.92 5.38 -11.83
CA LYS A 150 4.63 4.26 -12.47
C LYS A 150 5.04 4.58 -13.91
N SER A 151 4.85 5.81 -14.38
CA SER A 151 5.05 6.21 -15.79
C SER A 151 6.50 6.02 -16.26
N ALA A 152 7.47 6.10 -15.34
CA ALA A 152 8.89 5.88 -15.61
C ALA A 152 9.40 4.50 -15.14
N TRP A 153 8.53 3.65 -14.57
CA TRP A 153 8.97 2.34 -14.10
C TRP A 153 9.44 1.47 -15.28
N PRO A 154 10.54 0.71 -15.11
CA PRO A 154 11.00 -0.26 -16.09
C PRO A 154 10.02 -1.43 -16.21
N GLY A 155 10.17 -2.22 -17.28
CA GLY A 155 9.30 -3.39 -17.51
C GLY A 155 9.34 -4.45 -16.40
N SER A 156 10.40 -4.48 -15.59
CA SER A 156 10.55 -5.34 -14.43
C SER A 156 10.79 -4.51 -13.17
N ASN A 157 9.92 -4.69 -12.16
CA ASN A 157 10.00 -3.97 -10.89
C ASN A 157 11.32 -4.26 -10.14
N THR A 158 11.95 -3.19 -9.65
CA THR A 158 13.11 -3.25 -8.76
C THR A 158 12.67 -3.55 -7.32
N ARG A 159 13.64 -3.76 -6.41
CA ARG A 159 13.35 -3.91 -4.98
C ARG A 159 12.58 -2.71 -4.42
N ASP A 160 12.95 -1.49 -4.80
CA ASP A 160 12.32 -0.27 -4.31
C ASP A 160 10.88 -0.14 -4.83
N HIS A 161 10.62 -0.53 -6.08
CA HIS A 161 9.24 -0.59 -6.60
C HIS A 161 8.40 -1.58 -5.80
N TRP A 162 8.92 -2.78 -5.51
CA TRP A 162 8.19 -3.75 -4.68
C TRP A 162 7.99 -3.27 -3.25
N ALA A 163 8.96 -2.57 -2.66
CA ALA A 163 8.84 -1.98 -1.33
C ALA A 163 7.73 -0.92 -1.31
N ALA A 164 7.71 0.00 -2.28
CA ALA A 164 6.67 1.01 -2.43
C ALA A 164 5.25 0.39 -2.51
N LEU A 165 5.09 -0.67 -3.32
CA LEU A 165 3.82 -1.42 -3.40
C LEU A 165 3.47 -2.10 -2.08
N GLY A 166 4.46 -2.60 -1.33
CA GLY A 166 4.30 -3.24 -0.03
C GLY A 166 3.70 -2.36 1.07
N HIS A 167 3.76 -1.04 0.88
CA HIS A 167 3.16 -0.02 1.75
C HIS A 167 1.72 0.37 1.36
N VAL A 168 1.18 -0.19 0.28
CA VAL A 168 -0.20 0.03 -0.19
C VAL A 168 -0.51 1.54 -0.34
N PRO A 169 0.17 2.29 -1.25
CA PRO A 169 -0.03 3.74 -1.45
C PRO A 169 -1.49 4.16 -1.63
N ASP A 170 -1.83 5.42 -1.35
CA ASP A 170 -3.23 5.89 -1.48
C ASP A 170 -3.76 5.76 -2.91
N ALA A 171 -2.91 5.98 -3.90
CA ALA A 171 -3.26 5.78 -5.31
C ALA A 171 -2.05 5.32 -6.15
N PHE A 172 -2.35 4.76 -7.32
CA PHE A 172 -1.39 4.48 -8.37
C PHE A 172 -1.82 5.13 -9.67
N ILE A 173 -0.86 5.66 -10.43
CA ILE A 173 -1.07 6.09 -11.81
C ILE A 173 -0.02 5.45 -12.72
N THR A 174 -0.39 5.19 -13.97
CA THR A 174 0.54 4.70 -15.01
C THR A 174 0.71 5.71 -16.14
N ARG A 175 -0.08 6.79 -16.12
CA ARG A 175 0.08 7.94 -17.00
C ARG A 175 -0.02 9.21 -16.16
N PRO A 176 0.79 10.24 -16.43
CA PRO A 176 0.79 11.48 -15.64
C PRO A 176 -0.58 12.18 -15.61
N ARG A 177 -1.34 12.09 -16.71
CA ARG A 177 -2.68 12.69 -16.81
C ARG A 177 -3.70 12.08 -15.84
N ASP A 178 -3.50 10.82 -15.43
CA ASP A 178 -4.40 10.14 -14.48
C ASP A 178 -4.38 10.81 -13.08
N LEU A 179 -3.36 11.64 -12.80
CA LEU A 179 -3.30 12.44 -11.57
C LEU A 179 -4.49 13.40 -11.43
N LEU A 180 -5.06 13.90 -12.54
CA LEU A 180 -6.25 14.77 -12.51
C LEU A 180 -7.46 14.07 -11.87
N ASP A 181 -7.65 12.78 -12.17
CA ASP A 181 -8.73 11.97 -11.59
C ASP A 181 -8.50 11.76 -10.08
N VAL A 182 -7.25 11.46 -9.70
CA VAL A 182 -6.87 11.30 -8.29
C VAL A 182 -7.06 12.58 -7.49
N LEU A 183 -6.70 13.74 -8.04
CA LEU A 183 -6.90 15.04 -7.39
C LEU A 183 -8.38 15.38 -7.24
N ALA A 184 -9.20 15.03 -8.23
CA ALA A 184 -10.63 15.31 -8.22
C ALA A 184 -11.42 14.40 -7.27
N SER A 185 -11.00 13.14 -7.07
CA SER A 185 -11.71 12.17 -6.24
C SER A 185 -10.77 11.15 -5.57
N PRO A 186 -9.88 11.59 -4.66
CA PRO A 186 -8.80 10.75 -4.12
C PRO A 186 -9.32 9.49 -3.42
N GLU A 187 -10.45 9.59 -2.73
CA GLU A 187 -11.09 8.48 -2.03
C GLU A 187 -11.48 7.31 -2.95
N ARG A 188 -11.74 7.56 -4.24
CA ARG A 188 -12.10 6.51 -5.23
C ARG A 188 -10.92 5.61 -5.58
N HIS A 189 -9.70 6.03 -5.30
CA HIS A 189 -8.47 5.29 -5.59
C HIS A 189 -7.96 4.47 -4.40
N LEU A 190 -8.55 4.67 -3.21
CA LEU A 190 -8.18 3.91 -2.01
C LEU A 190 -8.42 2.41 -2.19
N PRO A 191 -7.72 1.56 -1.42
CA PRO A 191 -8.11 0.17 -1.26
C PRO A 191 -9.59 0.03 -0.87
N GLU A 192 -10.25 -1.03 -1.34
CA GLU A 192 -11.72 -1.12 -1.34
C GLU A 192 -12.36 -0.93 0.03
N LEU A 193 -11.78 -1.49 1.09
CA LEU A 193 -12.34 -1.35 2.43
C LEU A 193 -12.18 0.07 2.96
N GLU A 194 -11.05 0.72 2.69
CA GLU A 194 -10.87 2.13 3.05
C GLU A 194 -11.81 3.04 2.25
N ARG A 195 -12.03 2.74 0.97
CA ARG A 195 -12.99 3.44 0.12
C ARG A 195 -14.40 3.35 0.69
N LEU A 196 -14.84 2.15 1.07
CA LEU A 196 -16.16 1.92 1.66
C LEU A 196 -16.30 2.65 3.01
N LEU A 197 -15.31 2.55 3.90
CA LEU A 197 -15.31 3.25 5.19
C LEU A 197 -15.26 4.77 5.06
N ALA A 198 -14.71 5.29 3.96
CA ALA A 198 -14.75 6.71 3.62
C ALA A 198 -16.13 7.17 3.09
N GLY A 199 -17.09 6.25 2.92
CA GLY A 199 -18.39 6.55 2.31
C GLY A 199 -18.27 6.95 0.84
N ALA A 200 -17.17 6.61 0.18
CA ALA A 200 -16.90 7.04 -1.18
C ALA A 200 -17.77 6.27 -2.18
N PRO A 201 -18.16 6.90 -3.31
CA PRO A 201 -18.85 6.20 -4.38
C PRO A 201 -17.97 5.11 -4.98
N ALA A 202 -18.59 4.17 -5.70
CA ALA A 202 -17.85 3.13 -6.41
C ALA A 202 -16.77 3.75 -7.31
N GLY A 203 -15.53 3.29 -7.13
CA GLY A 203 -14.42 3.64 -8.00
C GLY A 203 -14.59 3.03 -9.40
N PRO A 204 -13.76 3.43 -10.38
CA PRO A 204 -13.76 2.82 -11.71
C PRO A 204 -13.40 1.33 -11.64
N THR A 205 -12.61 0.92 -10.64
CA THR A 205 -12.30 -0.48 -10.34
C THR A 205 -12.24 -0.71 -8.84
N VAL A 206 -12.66 -1.90 -8.41
CA VAL A 206 -12.50 -2.36 -7.02
C VAL A 206 -11.02 -2.67 -6.77
N ARG A 207 -10.40 -2.01 -5.79
CA ARG A 207 -8.96 -2.13 -5.52
C ARG A 207 -8.67 -3.06 -4.35
N PHE A 208 -7.91 -4.11 -4.65
CA PHE A 208 -7.26 -4.99 -3.68
C PHE A 208 -5.83 -5.16 -4.14
N ASP A 209 -4.87 -4.81 -3.29
CA ASP A 209 -3.46 -4.92 -3.63
C ASP A 209 -2.96 -6.32 -3.26
N GLU A 210 -2.17 -6.95 -4.14
CA GLU A 210 -1.60 -8.27 -3.89
C GLU A 210 -0.13 -8.15 -3.48
N ILE A 211 0.16 -8.44 -2.21
CA ILE A 211 1.50 -8.35 -1.65
C ILE A 211 2.11 -9.76 -1.59
N GLY A 212 3.36 -9.89 -2.05
CA GLY A 212 4.10 -11.14 -1.97
C GLY A 212 4.72 -11.31 -0.58
N HIS A 213 4.37 -12.39 0.11
CA HIS A 213 4.93 -12.76 1.40
C HIS A 213 5.81 -14.00 1.29
N PHE A 214 6.95 -13.97 1.97
CA PHE A 214 7.97 -15.02 1.91
C PHE A 214 8.13 -15.70 3.27
N LYS A 215 8.36 -17.01 3.24
CA LYS A 215 8.90 -17.72 4.42
C LYS A 215 10.34 -17.25 4.66
N PRO A 216 10.77 -17.08 5.92
CA PRO A 216 12.18 -16.86 6.22
C PRO A 216 13.00 -18.07 5.74
N TRP A 217 14.26 -17.82 5.38
CA TRP A 217 15.18 -18.84 4.85
C TRP A 217 15.38 -20.05 5.77
N GLU A 218 15.09 -19.90 7.07
CA GLU A 218 15.18 -20.95 8.09
C GLU A 218 14.07 -22.02 8.00
N PHE A 219 13.01 -21.81 7.20
CA PHE A 219 11.79 -22.63 7.19
C PHE A 219 11.59 -23.42 5.88
N GLU A 220 12.68 -23.96 5.32
CA GLU A 220 12.80 -24.67 4.02
C GLU A 220 13.10 -23.77 2.81
N GLU A 221 13.49 -24.40 1.69
CA GLU A 221 13.74 -23.70 0.43
C GLU A 221 12.55 -22.81 0.06
N PRO A 222 12.79 -21.53 -0.29
CA PRO A 222 11.72 -20.62 -0.62
C PRO A 222 11.03 -21.05 -1.91
N ARG A 223 9.93 -21.81 -1.78
CA ARG A 223 8.83 -21.75 -2.76
C ARG A 223 8.44 -20.28 -2.86
N GLY A 224 8.31 -19.75 -4.07
CA GLY A 224 8.09 -18.32 -4.33
C GLY A 224 6.98 -17.67 -3.50
N PRO A 225 6.81 -16.34 -3.58
CA PRO A 225 5.96 -15.62 -2.65
C PRO A 225 4.50 -16.11 -2.66
N VAL A 226 3.93 -16.28 -1.48
CA VAL A 226 2.47 -16.41 -1.34
C VAL A 226 1.87 -15.02 -1.53
N ARG A 227 0.99 -14.88 -2.52
CA ARG A 227 0.28 -13.61 -2.78
C ARG A 227 -0.89 -13.48 -1.83
N ILE A 228 -0.88 -12.42 -1.03
CA ILE A 228 -1.96 -12.07 -0.11
C ILE A 228 -2.61 -10.79 -0.63
N ALA A 229 -3.88 -10.88 -0.99
CA ALA A 229 -4.69 -9.70 -1.31
C ALA A 229 -5.00 -8.93 -0.03
N VAL A 230 -5.06 -7.60 -0.09
CA VAL A 230 -5.36 -6.76 1.07
C VAL A 230 -6.45 -5.74 0.77
N GLY A 231 -7.42 -5.61 1.69
CA GLY A 231 -8.54 -4.68 1.57
C GLY A 231 -8.22 -3.23 1.93
N GLY A 232 -7.12 -3.02 2.65
CA GLY A 232 -6.62 -1.69 3.04
C GLY A 232 -5.39 -1.77 3.94
N ARG A 233 -5.15 -0.70 4.70
CA ARG A 233 -3.99 -0.50 5.57
C ARG A 233 -4.37 -0.48 7.04
N SER A 234 -3.46 -1.00 7.85
CA SER A 234 -3.46 -0.83 9.30
C SER A 234 -2.12 -0.23 9.70
N PHE A 235 -2.08 1.06 10.02
CA PHE A 235 -0.87 1.73 10.50
C PHE A 235 -0.63 1.33 11.95
N SER A 236 0.56 0.87 12.32
CA SER A 236 0.85 0.47 13.70
C SER A 236 1.15 1.67 14.61
N ASN A 237 1.43 1.41 15.90
CA ASN A 237 1.71 2.45 16.89
C ASN A 237 3.16 2.99 16.86
N HIS A 238 3.93 2.77 15.79
CA HIS A 238 5.28 3.34 15.69
C HIS A 238 5.23 4.84 15.45
N ALA A 239 6.18 5.57 16.05
CA ALA A 239 6.28 7.03 15.91
C ALA A 239 6.35 7.48 14.44
N SER A 240 7.07 6.72 13.60
CA SER A 240 7.27 7.00 12.18
C SER A 240 5.99 6.97 11.33
N VAL A 241 4.90 6.35 11.80
CA VAL A 241 3.60 6.32 11.09
C VAL A 241 2.47 6.96 11.89
N SER A 242 2.76 7.47 13.09
CA SER A 242 1.75 7.99 14.03
C SER A 242 0.87 9.08 13.42
N ARG A 243 1.46 9.98 12.61
CA ARG A 243 0.73 11.07 11.94
C ARG A 243 -0.24 10.55 10.90
N ARG A 244 0.15 9.54 10.10
CA ARG A 244 -0.75 8.93 9.12
C ARG A 244 -1.81 8.06 9.77
N ARG A 245 -1.48 7.40 10.89
CA ARG A 245 -2.44 6.65 11.71
C ARG A 245 -3.52 7.57 12.29
N ALA A 246 -3.16 8.79 12.68
CA ALA A 246 -4.11 9.76 13.23
C ALA A 246 -5.23 10.03 12.21
N GLY A 247 -6.47 9.71 12.59
CA GLY A 247 -7.63 9.87 11.71
C GLY A 247 -7.76 8.81 10.59
N HIS A 248 -6.96 7.74 10.58
CA HIS A 248 -7.09 6.67 9.59
C HIS A 248 -8.26 5.71 9.93
N ALA A 249 -9.36 5.81 9.17
CA ALA A 249 -10.62 5.14 9.44
C ALA A 249 -10.50 3.62 9.61
N LEU A 250 -9.79 2.92 8.72
CA LEU A 250 -9.63 1.47 8.83
C LEU A 250 -8.78 1.06 10.04
N SER A 251 -7.77 1.85 10.41
CA SER A 251 -6.98 1.55 11.61
C SER A 251 -7.79 1.74 12.89
N ALA A 252 -8.67 2.74 12.94
CA ALA A 252 -9.64 2.90 14.03
C ALA A 252 -10.65 1.75 14.03
N SER A 253 -11.26 1.44 12.89
CA SER A 253 -12.24 0.35 12.75
C SER A 253 -11.67 -0.99 13.22
N ILE A 254 -10.42 -1.33 12.86
CA ILE A 254 -9.79 -2.57 13.34
C ILE A 254 -9.58 -2.56 14.85
N GLU A 255 -9.19 -1.43 15.44
CA GLU A 255 -8.95 -1.30 16.88
C GLU A 255 -10.25 -1.38 17.68
N ASP A 256 -11.28 -0.65 17.25
CA ASP A 256 -12.59 -0.58 17.90
C ASP A 256 -13.32 -1.94 17.89
N ASN A 257 -13.01 -2.79 16.90
CA ASN A 257 -13.66 -4.09 16.72
C ASN A 257 -12.83 -5.29 17.21
N LYS A 258 -11.79 -5.09 18.03
CA LYS A 258 -10.93 -6.19 18.54
C LYS A 258 -11.68 -7.27 19.32
N GLU A 259 -12.65 -6.85 20.13
CA GLU A 259 -13.46 -7.73 20.99
C GLU A 259 -14.93 -7.75 20.53
N SER A 260 -15.21 -7.29 19.31
CA SER A 260 -16.57 -7.19 18.79
C SER A 260 -17.05 -8.51 18.19
N SER A 261 -18.34 -8.82 18.39
CA SER A 261 -19.06 -9.90 17.72
C SER A 261 -19.85 -9.44 16.50
N GLN A 262 -19.96 -8.12 16.32
CA GLN A 262 -20.55 -7.49 15.14
C GLN A 262 -19.55 -6.54 14.50
N PHE A 263 -19.45 -6.59 13.18
CA PHE A 263 -18.54 -5.77 12.39
C PHE A 263 -19.32 -4.78 11.52
N PRO A 264 -18.67 -3.69 11.08
CA PRO A 264 -19.25 -2.77 10.12
C PRO A 264 -19.64 -3.46 8.82
N GLU A 265 -20.75 -3.04 8.20
CA GLU A 265 -21.24 -3.62 6.93
C GLU A 265 -20.20 -3.49 5.81
N GLU A 266 -19.39 -2.42 5.85
CA GLU A 266 -18.31 -2.15 4.89
C GLU A 266 -17.28 -3.28 4.83
N TRP A 267 -17.04 -3.99 5.94
CA TRP A 267 -16.14 -5.16 5.96
C TRP A 267 -16.72 -6.32 5.15
N VAL A 268 -18.03 -6.57 5.31
CA VAL A 268 -18.74 -7.61 4.57
C VAL A 268 -18.79 -7.24 3.09
N ASP A 269 -19.16 -6.01 2.78
CA ASP A 269 -19.25 -5.49 1.41
C ASP A 269 -17.90 -5.56 0.68
N ALA A 270 -16.79 -5.24 1.36
CA ALA A 270 -15.45 -5.38 0.80
C ALA A 270 -15.17 -6.85 0.40
N VAL A 271 -15.49 -7.82 1.26
CA VAL A 271 -15.26 -9.24 0.96
C VAL A 271 -16.17 -9.72 -0.18
N LEU A 272 -17.43 -9.27 -0.23
CA LEU A 272 -18.32 -9.56 -1.35
C LEU A 272 -17.80 -8.94 -2.66
N ALA A 273 -17.27 -7.71 -2.63
CA ALA A 273 -16.63 -7.09 -3.78
C ALA A 273 -15.38 -7.87 -4.23
N PHE A 274 -14.60 -8.41 -3.29
CA PHE A 274 -13.50 -9.32 -3.59
C PHE A 274 -13.98 -10.58 -4.31
N PHE A 275 -15.10 -11.19 -3.89
CA PHE A 275 -15.65 -12.37 -4.57
C PHE A 275 -15.98 -12.05 -6.03
N GLN A 276 -16.65 -10.92 -6.28
CA GLN A 276 -17.02 -10.50 -7.62
C GLN A 276 -15.79 -10.29 -8.52
N LYS A 277 -14.75 -9.66 -7.98
CA LYS A 277 -13.50 -9.38 -8.70
C LYS A 277 -12.69 -10.64 -8.97
N ARG A 278 -12.48 -11.48 -7.94
CA ARG A 278 -11.53 -12.60 -7.99
C ARG A 278 -12.12 -13.86 -8.62
N TYR A 279 -13.43 -14.05 -8.48
CA TYR A 279 -14.14 -15.25 -8.93
C TYR A 279 -15.38 -14.90 -9.77
N PRO A 280 -15.22 -14.21 -10.92
CA PRO A 280 -16.34 -13.78 -11.74
C PRO A 280 -17.21 -14.94 -12.24
N MET A 281 -16.62 -16.13 -12.36
CA MET A 281 -17.29 -17.35 -12.84
C MET A 281 -18.27 -17.98 -11.83
N LEU A 282 -18.25 -17.61 -10.54
CA LEU A 282 -19.16 -18.17 -9.53
C LEU A 282 -20.64 -17.94 -9.82
N LEU A 283 -20.97 -17.00 -10.72
CA LEU A 283 -22.32 -16.80 -11.24
C LEU A 283 -22.82 -17.96 -12.10
N TRP A 284 -21.92 -18.65 -12.79
CA TRP A 284 -22.24 -19.64 -13.82
C TRP A 284 -21.86 -21.05 -13.37
N ALA A 285 -20.70 -21.20 -12.74
CA ALA A 285 -20.15 -22.47 -12.29
C ALA A 285 -19.09 -22.28 -11.19
N GLY A 286 -18.79 -23.38 -10.51
CA GLY A 286 -17.73 -23.42 -9.51
C GLY A 286 -18.25 -23.34 -8.08
N LYS A 287 -17.36 -23.72 -7.15
CA LYS A 287 -17.60 -23.72 -5.72
C LYS A 287 -16.49 -22.92 -5.05
N LEU A 288 -16.86 -22.02 -4.15
CA LEU A 288 -15.94 -21.28 -3.29
C LEU A 288 -16.21 -21.67 -1.85
N VAL A 289 -15.19 -22.16 -1.15
CA VAL A 289 -15.19 -22.40 0.28
C VAL A 289 -14.44 -21.24 0.95
N VAL A 290 -15.10 -20.54 1.86
CA VAL A 290 -14.54 -19.40 2.59
C VAL A 290 -14.32 -19.80 4.04
N THR A 291 -13.11 -19.59 4.54
CA THR A 291 -12.73 -19.79 5.93
C THR A 291 -11.92 -18.59 6.42
N VAL A 292 -11.70 -18.52 7.72
CA VAL A 292 -10.81 -17.54 8.34
C VAL A 292 -9.59 -18.24 8.96
N ILE A 293 -8.56 -17.47 9.29
CA ILE A 293 -7.57 -17.88 10.28
C ILE A 293 -8.31 -17.98 11.63
N PRO A 294 -8.33 -19.15 12.26
CA PRO A 294 -9.14 -19.38 13.45
C PRO A 294 -8.60 -18.59 14.64
N HIS A 295 -9.48 -18.26 15.58
CA HIS A 295 -9.06 -17.74 16.87
C HIS A 295 -8.13 -18.71 17.59
N ARG A 296 -7.29 -18.16 18.46
CA ARG A 296 -6.46 -18.96 19.35
C ARG A 296 -7.30 -19.39 20.57
N PRO A 297 -7.05 -20.58 21.16
CA PRO A 297 -7.71 -20.99 22.39
C PRO A 297 -7.67 -19.89 23.46
N GLY A 298 -8.82 -19.65 24.11
CA GLY A 298 -8.96 -18.63 25.16
C GLY A 298 -9.09 -17.19 24.66
N ARG A 299 -9.35 -16.97 23.37
CA ARG A 299 -9.67 -15.65 22.81
C ARG A 299 -11.06 -15.63 22.20
N GLU A 300 -11.61 -14.43 22.10
CA GLU A 300 -12.87 -14.22 21.39
C GLU A 300 -12.75 -14.65 19.92
N PRO A 301 -13.76 -15.36 19.37
CA PRO A 301 -13.76 -15.87 18.00
C PRO A 301 -14.12 -14.77 17.00
N ARG A 302 -13.31 -13.70 16.98
CA ARG A 302 -13.56 -12.45 16.25
C ARG A 302 -13.82 -12.67 14.76
N LEU A 303 -12.90 -13.37 14.08
CA LEU A 303 -13.02 -13.58 12.64
C LEU A 303 -14.11 -14.59 12.30
N GLU A 304 -14.40 -15.54 13.18
CA GLU A 304 -15.52 -16.45 13.01
C GLU A 304 -16.88 -15.75 13.18
N ASN A 305 -16.97 -14.77 14.10
CA ASN A 305 -18.14 -13.90 14.23
C ASN A 305 -18.35 -13.08 12.95
N PHE A 306 -17.28 -12.47 12.43
CA PHE A 306 -17.31 -11.78 11.12
C PHE A 306 -17.76 -12.73 9.99
N LEU A 307 -17.22 -13.96 9.99
CA LEU A 307 -17.56 -14.97 9.01
C LEU A 307 -19.03 -15.39 9.09
N GLY A 308 -19.63 -15.36 10.29
CA GLY A 308 -21.08 -15.51 10.50
C GLY A 308 -21.90 -14.42 9.79
N GLN A 309 -21.53 -13.15 9.95
CA GLN A 309 -22.17 -12.04 9.25
C GLN A 309 -22.02 -12.16 7.72
N LEU A 310 -20.83 -12.56 7.25
CA LEU A 310 -20.59 -12.82 5.84
C LEU A 310 -21.46 -13.98 5.31
N ALA A 311 -21.66 -15.04 6.09
CA ALA A 311 -22.52 -16.15 5.72
C ALA A 311 -23.98 -15.70 5.55
N GLU A 312 -24.48 -14.85 6.45
CA GLU A 312 -25.81 -14.26 6.31
C GLU A 312 -25.94 -13.45 5.01
N ALA A 313 -24.96 -12.58 4.72
CA ALA A 313 -24.96 -11.77 3.51
C ALA A 313 -24.88 -12.62 2.23
N VAL A 314 -24.05 -13.67 2.24
CA VAL A 314 -23.95 -14.66 1.15
C VAL A 314 -25.28 -15.37 0.92
N SER A 315 -25.97 -15.79 1.99
CA SER A 315 -27.25 -16.50 1.89
C SER A 315 -28.36 -15.64 1.28
N ARG A 316 -28.34 -14.33 1.52
CA ARG A 316 -29.28 -13.36 0.95
C ARG A 316 -28.92 -12.96 -0.48
N SER A 317 -27.66 -13.15 -0.89
CA SER A 317 -27.18 -12.82 -2.23
C SER A 317 -27.59 -13.89 -3.25
N ARG A 318 -28.46 -13.52 -4.19
CA ARG A 318 -28.82 -14.38 -5.35
C ARG A 318 -27.60 -14.84 -6.15
N ARG A 319 -26.52 -14.06 -6.14
CA ARG A 319 -25.28 -14.32 -6.88
C ARG A 319 -24.39 -15.38 -6.21
N PHE A 320 -24.41 -15.47 -4.88
CA PHE A 320 -23.45 -16.27 -4.12
C PHE A 320 -24.06 -17.44 -3.35
N ALA A 321 -25.34 -17.38 -3.02
CA ALA A 321 -26.00 -18.36 -2.14
C ALA A 321 -25.88 -19.83 -2.58
N ARG A 322 -25.66 -20.09 -3.89
CA ARG A 322 -25.54 -21.47 -4.43
C ARG A 322 -24.10 -21.94 -4.61
N SER A 323 -23.14 -21.02 -4.69
CA SER A 323 -21.76 -21.32 -5.09
C SER A 323 -20.73 -21.02 -4.00
N VAL A 324 -21.11 -20.27 -2.97
CA VAL A 324 -20.24 -19.94 -1.84
C VAL A 324 -20.69 -20.71 -0.60
N THR A 325 -19.77 -21.46 0.00
CA THR A 325 -19.94 -22.15 1.28
C THR A 325 -19.01 -21.52 2.30
N VAL A 326 -19.52 -21.23 3.49
CA VAL A 326 -18.76 -20.62 4.57
C VAL A 326 -18.46 -21.67 5.64
N GLU A 327 -17.19 -21.95 5.88
CA GLU A 327 -16.72 -23.07 6.71
C GLU A 327 -15.79 -22.58 7.84
N PRO A 328 -16.33 -22.06 8.97
CA PRO A 328 -15.53 -21.47 10.05
C PRO A 328 -14.59 -22.47 10.75
N LYS A 329 -14.87 -23.77 10.64
CA LYS A 329 -14.12 -24.85 11.31
C LYS A 329 -13.23 -25.63 10.37
N LEU A 330 -12.92 -25.09 9.18
CA LEU A 330 -12.03 -25.77 8.22
C LEU A 330 -10.58 -25.83 8.71
N LEU A 331 -10.15 -24.76 9.39
CA LEU A 331 -8.83 -24.64 10.02
C LEU A 331 -9.00 -24.56 11.55
N ALA A 332 -8.02 -25.05 12.29
CA ALA A 332 -7.96 -24.93 13.75
C ALA A 332 -6.51 -24.79 14.24
N PHE A 333 -6.35 -24.18 15.41
CA PHE A 333 -5.10 -24.23 16.16
C PHE A 333 -5.12 -25.36 17.18
N LYS A 334 -4.00 -26.06 17.35
CA LYS A 334 -3.74 -26.97 18.47
C LYS A 334 -3.46 -26.18 19.76
N ASP A 335 -3.61 -26.84 20.90
CA ASP A 335 -3.18 -26.33 22.20
C ASP A 335 -1.69 -25.97 22.19
N GLY A 336 -1.33 -24.91 22.92
CA GLY A 336 0.05 -24.40 22.99
C GLY A 336 0.37 -23.26 22.02
N VAL A 337 -0.54 -22.91 21.11
CA VAL A 337 -0.35 -21.75 20.23
C VAL A 337 -0.23 -20.45 21.03
N ARG A 338 0.84 -19.71 20.76
CA ARG A 338 1.13 -18.43 21.42
C ARG A 338 0.50 -17.24 20.71
N SER A 339 0.25 -16.17 21.45
CA SER A 339 -0.27 -14.92 20.89
C SER A 339 0.85 -14.06 20.31
N GLN A 340 0.75 -13.73 19.02
CA GLN A 340 1.74 -12.88 18.32
C GLN A 340 1.86 -11.46 18.89
N HIS A 341 0.75 -10.84 19.33
CA HIS A 341 0.76 -9.47 19.89
C HIS A 341 1.03 -9.44 21.40
N GLY A 342 0.36 -10.28 22.18
CA GLY A 342 0.56 -10.39 23.63
C GLY A 342 1.95 -10.87 24.02
N ASP A 343 2.52 -11.83 23.29
CA ASP A 343 3.79 -12.47 23.66
C ASP A 343 5.01 -11.87 22.95
N LYS A 344 4.82 -10.76 22.21
CA LYS A 344 5.85 -10.02 21.46
C LYS A 344 6.78 -10.90 20.60
N LEU A 345 6.22 -11.92 19.96
CA LEU A 345 6.99 -12.85 19.15
C LEU A 345 7.69 -12.14 17.98
N GLY A 346 8.98 -12.42 17.81
CA GLY A 346 9.77 -12.03 16.65
C GLY A 346 9.34 -12.80 15.40
N GLN A 347 9.73 -12.34 14.20
CA GLN A 347 9.29 -12.92 12.93
C GLN A 347 9.44 -14.44 12.85
N THR A 348 10.65 -14.96 13.10
CA THR A 348 10.95 -16.40 13.10
C THR A 348 10.08 -17.16 14.09
N GLU A 349 9.91 -16.65 15.31
CA GLU A 349 9.04 -17.28 16.31
C GLU A 349 7.58 -17.30 15.84
N ARG A 350 7.12 -16.27 15.12
CA ARG A 350 5.77 -16.25 14.55
C ARG A 350 5.56 -17.42 13.59
N PHE A 351 6.54 -17.65 12.70
CA PHE A 351 6.49 -18.74 11.73
C PHE A 351 6.50 -20.11 12.41
N ARG A 352 7.42 -20.37 13.35
CA ARG A 352 7.43 -21.62 14.15
C ARG A 352 6.09 -21.84 14.84
N ASN A 353 5.60 -20.82 15.54
CA ASN A 353 4.36 -20.90 16.31
C ASN A 353 3.15 -21.25 15.43
N VAL A 354 3.03 -20.67 14.24
CA VAL A 354 1.93 -21.03 13.32
C VAL A 354 2.14 -22.41 12.73
N ARG A 355 3.34 -22.73 12.23
CA ARG A 355 3.68 -24.03 11.63
C ARG A 355 3.32 -25.19 12.53
N ASP A 356 3.68 -25.09 13.81
CA ASP A 356 3.57 -26.23 14.72
C ASP A 356 2.12 -26.45 15.20
N HIS A 357 1.26 -25.43 15.12
CA HIS A 357 -0.07 -25.45 15.73
C HIS A 357 -1.25 -25.32 14.76
N LEU A 358 -1.11 -24.65 13.61
CA LEU A 358 -2.19 -24.53 12.62
C LEU A 358 -2.35 -25.86 11.87
N HIS A 359 -3.58 -26.28 11.63
CA HIS A 359 -3.86 -27.47 10.82
C HIS A 359 -5.25 -27.39 10.16
N VAL A 360 -5.47 -28.26 9.16
CA VAL A 360 -6.79 -28.49 8.57
C VAL A 360 -7.56 -29.46 9.46
N SER A 361 -8.59 -28.97 10.14
CA SER A 361 -9.41 -29.76 11.08
C SER A 361 -10.49 -30.59 10.38
N ARG A 362 -10.86 -30.22 9.15
CA ARG A 362 -11.90 -30.89 8.35
C ARG A 362 -11.37 -31.26 6.95
N PRO A 363 -10.40 -32.18 6.85
CA PRO A 363 -9.83 -32.58 5.56
C PRO A 363 -10.87 -33.27 4.66
N ASP A 364 -11.94 -33.82 5.24
CA ASP A 364 -13.10 -34.40 4.55
C ASP A 364 -13.85 -33.39 3.66
N LEU A 365 -13.75 -32.10 3.97
CA LEU A 365 -14.39 -31.02 3.20
C LEU A 365 -13.50 -30.47 2.07
N ILE A 366 -12.29 -31.02 1.90
CA ILE A 366 -11.37 -30.60 0.87
C ILE A 366 -11.72 -31.27 -0.47
N ASP A 367 -12.01 -30.44 -1.47
CA ASP A 367 -12.32 -30.83 -2.84
C ASP A 367 -11.33 -30.13 -3.78
N ASN A 368 -10.64 -30.92 -4.61
CA ASN A 368 -9.65 -30.41 -5.55
C ASN A 368 -10.25 -29.55 -6.68
N LYS A 369 -11.57 -29.58 -6.87
CA LYS A 369 -12.31 -28.76 -7.85
C LYS A 369 -12.79 -27.43 -7.27
N ALA A 370 -12.80 -27.28 -5.95
CA ALA A 370 -13.24 -26.05 -5.30
C ALA A 370 -12.14 -24.98 -5.28
N HIS A 371 -12.57 -23.72 -5.19
CA HIS A 371 -11.74 -22.61 -4.78
C HIS A 371 -11.83 -22.44 -3.27
N TYR A 372 -10.73 -22.04 -2.64
CA TYR A 372 -10.64 -21.74 -1.22
C TYR A 372 -10.20 -20.29 -1.04
N LEU A 373 -10.87 -19.58 -0.15
CA LEU A 373 -10.44 -18.28 0.33
C LEU A 373 -10.21 -18.35 1.83
N VAL A 374 -8.99 -18.01 2.26
CA VAL A 374 -8.65 -17.85 3.67
C VAL A 374 -8.54 -16.35 3.98
N ILE A 375 -9.29 -15.90 4.99
CA ILE A 375 -9.31 -14.51 5.42
C ILE A 375 -8.57 -14.37 6.77
N ASP A 376 -7.66 -13.40 6.87
CA ASP A 376 -7.06 -12.96 8.13
C ASP A 376 -7.44 -11.49 8.40
N ASP A 377 -7.26 -11.05 9.63
CA ASP A 377 -7.55 -9.69 10.05
C ASP A 377 -6.45 -8.74 9.51
N VAL A 378 -5.31 -8.71 10.19
CA VAL A 378 -4.17 -7.86 9.81
C VAL A 378 -2.95 -8.68 9.49
N THR A 379 -2.50 -8.61 8.24
CA THR A 379 -1.28 -9.27 7.79
C THR A 379 -0.04 -8.44 8.12
N THR A 380 0.85 -9.01 8.94
CA THR A 380 2.19 -8.47 9.20
C THR A 380 3.23 -9.22 8.38
N THR A 381 3.70 -10.37 8.88
CA THR A 381 4.67 -11.24 8.22
C THR A 381 4.00 -12.18 7.20
N GLY A 382 2.68 -12.42 7.35
CA GLY A 382 1.92 -13.35 6.52
C GLY A 382 1.97 -14.80 6.99
N ALA A 383 2.60 -15.10 8.14
CA ALA A 383 2.82 -16.48 8.60
C ALA A 383 1.53 -17.33 8.65
N SER A 384 0.44 -16.80 9.21
CA SER A 384 -0.86 -17.49 9.30
C SER A 384 -1.39 -17.89 7.91
N LEU A 385 -1.46 -16.93 6.99
CA LEU A 385 -1.99 -17.15 5.64
C LEU A 385 -1.07 -18.01 4.77
N ILE A 386 0.26 -17.91 4.95
CA ILE A 386 1.22 -18.79 4.27
C ILE A 386 0.99 -20.24 4.65
N TYR A 387 0.92 -20.55 5.95
CA TYR A 387 0.72 -21.93 6.39
C TYR A 387 -0.70 -22.43 6.14
N ALA A 388 -1.71 -21.54 6.15
CA ALA A 388 -3.06 -21.91 5.72
C ALA A 388 -3.08 -22.34 4.24
N ASP A 389 -2.44 -21.58 3.33
CA ASP A 389 -2.29 -21.97 1.93
C ASP A 389 -1.57 -23.31 1.79
N GLU A 390 -0.44 -23.47 2.48
CA GLU A 390 0.37 -24.69 2.44
C GLU A 390 -0.41 -25.92 2.93
N TYR A 391 -1.10 -25.83 4.06
CA TYR A 391 -1.82 -26.96 4.65
C TYR A 391 -3.10 -27.31 3.92
N LEU A 392 -3.82 -26.33 3.38
CA LEU A 392 -4.96 -26.62 2.49
C LEU A 392 -4.50 -27.33 1.22
N ARG A 393 -3.38 -26.90 0.63
CA ARG A 393 -2.80 -27.57 -0.55
C ARG A 393 -2.32 -28.98 -0.24
N ALA A 394 -1.66 -29.17 0.89
CA ALA A 394 -1.25 -30.49 1.36
C ALA A 394 -2.45 -31.43 1.60
N ALA A 395 -3.58 -30.88 2.06
CA ALA A 395 -4.83 -31.61 2.23
C ALA A 395 -5.60 -31.87 0.91
N GLY A 396 -5.12 -31.38 -0.24
CA GLY A 396 -5.65 -31.67 -1.57
C GLY A 396 -6.29 -30.48 -2.31
N ALA A 397 -6.35 -29.29 -1.70
CA ALA A 397 -6.87 -28.10 -2.36
C ALA A 397 -5.93 -27.64 -3.49
N ARG A 398 -6.46 -27.38 -4.70
CA ARG A 398 -5.66 -26.89 -5.82
C ARG A 398 -5.66 -25.38 -5.95
N ASN A 399 -6.77 -24.73 -5.57
CA ASN A 399 -7.01 -23.32 -5.79
C ASN A 399 -7.22 -22.62 -4.45
N VAL A 400 -6.15 -22.14 -3.83
CA VAL A 400 -6.23 -21.36 -2.58
C VAL A 400 -5.84 -19.91 -2.86
N ALA A 401 -6.62 -18.98 -2.31
CA ALA A 401 -6.30 -17.56 -2.27
C ALA A 401 -6.34 -17.07 -0.83
N CYS A 402 -5.54 -16.05 -0.55
CA CYS A 402 -5.42 -15.43 0.77
C CYS A 402 -5.85 -13.97 0.70
N LEU A 403 -6.70 -13.55 1.63
CA LEU A 403 -7.15 -12.18 1.80
C LEU A 403 -6.86 -11.73 3.23
N SER A 404 -6.38 -10.51 3.39
CA SER A 404 -6.35 -9.83 4.69
C SER A 404 -7.25 -8.61 4.65
N ILE A 405 -8.00 -8.37 5.73
CA ILE A 405 -8.76 -7.13 5.88
C ILE A 405 -7.84 -5.92 5.71
N ALA A 406 -6.65 -5.97 6.33
CA ALA A 406 -5.62 -4.95 6.14
C ALA A 406 -4.18 -5.48 6.09
N LYS A 407 -3.32 -4.75 5.38
CA LYS A 407 -1.86 -4.85 5.48
C LYS A 407 -1.36 -3.99 6.62
N ASN A 408 -0.56 -4.54 7.52
CA ASN A 408 0.14 -3.73 8.51
C ASN A 408 1.21 -2.86 7.85
N VAL A 409 1.11 -1.54 8.04
CA VAL A 409 2.17 -0.58 7.75
C VAL A 409 2.89 -0.28 9.07
N GLY A 410 4.08 -0.86 9.21
CA GLY A 410 4.87 -0.82 10.43
C GLY A 410 5.83 0.36 10.48
N GLU A 411 6.93 0.19 11.20
CA GLU A 411 8.02 1.16 11.26
C GLU A 411 8.62 1.37 9.86
N LEU A 412 8.67 2.62 9.40
CA LEU A 412 9.11 2.96 8.03
C LEU A 412 10.62 2.96 7.86
N PHE A 413 11.37 3.30 8.92
CA PHE A 413 12.82 3.36 8.91
C PHE A 413 13.32 2.86 10.26
N TRP A 414 14.35 2.02 10.22
CA TRP A 414 15.02 1.52 11.40
C TRP A 414 15.59 2.70 12.19
N SER A 415 15.42 2.71 13.51
CA SER A 415 16.24 3.56 14.37
C SER A 415 17.70 3.24 14.09
N GLU A 416 18.46 4.19 13.54
CA GLU A 416 19.91 4.12 13.58
C GLU A 416 20.31 3.90 15.04
N LYS A 417 20.93 2.76 15.32
CA LYS A 417 21.54 2.47 16.62
C LYS A 417 22.87 3.19 16.71
#